data_AF-A0A820CY42-F1
#
_entry.id   AF-A0A820CY42-F1
#
_cell.length_a   1.000
_cell.length_b   1.000
_cell.length_c   1.000
_cell.angle_alpha   90.00
_cell.angle_beta   90.00
_cell.angle_gamma   90.00
#
_symmetry.space_group_name_H-M   'P 1'
#
loop_
_entity.id
_entity.type
_entity.pdbx_description
1 polymer ?
#
loop_
_entity_poly.entity_id
_entity_poly.type
_entity_poly.pdbx_seq_one_letter_code
_entity_poly.pdbx_strand_id
1 'polypeptide(L)'
;TIKNIDLTIMNVDVIEMPLIFNLHLPCAIKEYEIIRLIRQIIIQRRDDNINEEDLMNLAIKQLRTKSIYDPNIDIIFNDNDLFRYYYNDQLLLAQDEAKIYQLSSLFIKCLLMTNQTRSINDRLRHLLIDYNELFEILRLFEISIKLIDENDFINEIFNQQLIILDESDMKIIKNESLFYKLVLTDEHFCLIPPKSEISNEHIFQCEGDPFIEISLMNLIELLVSPSIIDRIDNIEQLTTTYSLVAQGILGLTHYSVNNLEKLRSFISLIRCITTLISTNKALDVFKQACRYGSFDATFRTCDDIHKFISLLQRIISTNEPNINEIVVQRTLLKLESEFLKNWLVDHTDEYLDIITLISKSNNNLWQYSAKIFTYID
;
A
#
# COMPACT_ATOMS: atom_id res chain seq x y z
N THR A 1 -55.83 -21.71 -17.11
CA THR A 1 -55.17 -21.39 -18.41
C THR A 1 -54.57 -20.00 -18.33
N ILE A 2 -53.40 -19.90 -17.68
CA ILE A 2 -52.58 -18.68 -17.72
C ILE A 2 -51.81 -18.77 -19.03
N LYS A 3 -52.21 -17.94 -19.99
CA LYS A 3 -51.61 -17.85 -21.32
C LYS A 3 -50.17 -17.37 -21.19
N ASN A 4 -49.28 -18.06 -21.89
CA ASN A 4 -47.89 -17.76 -22.20
C ASN A 4 -47.51 -16.28 -21.97
N ILE A 5 -46.72 -16.04 -20.92
CA ILE A 5 -45.93 -14.82 -20.81
C ILE A 5 -44.87 -14.91 -21.90
N ASP A 6 -44.90 -13.95 -22.82
CA ASP A 6 -43.96 -13.83 -23.92
C ASP A 6 -42.61 -13.34 -23.37
N LEU A 7 -41.68 -14.27 -23.14
CA LEU A 7 -40.37 -14.00 -22.52
C LEU A 7 -39.47 -13.10 -23.37
N THR A 8 -39.81 -12.85 -24.64
CA THR A 8 -39.08 -11.90 -25.50
C THR A 8 -39.32 -10.43 -25.14
N ILE A 9 -40.36 -10.10 -24.37
CA ILE A 9 -40.62 -8.72 -23.90
C ILE A 9 -39.78 -8.39 -22.65
N MET A 10 -39.34 -9.40 -21.88
CA MET A 10 -38.48 -9.20 -20.70
C MET A 10 -37.00 -8.92 -21.05
N ASN A 11 -36.63 -8.96 -22.33
CA ASN A 11 -35.27 -8.67 -22.81
C ASN A 11 -35.14 -7.30 -23.49
N VAL A 12 -36.14 -6.42 -23.37
CA VAL A 12 -36.04 -5.03 -23.82
C VAL A 12 -35.76 -4.16 -22.60
N ASP A 13 -34.55 -3.61 -22.55
CA ASP A 13 -34.02 -2.69 -21.54
C ASP A 13 -33.91 -3.24 -20.12
N VAL A 14 -33.13 -4.32 -19.94
CA VAL A 14 -32.40 -4.46 -18.67
C VAL A 14 -31.32 -3.39 -18.68
N ILE A 15 -31.67 -2.19 -18.22
CA ILE A 15 -30.67 -1.25 -17.74
C ILE A 15 -30.03 -1.96 -16.55
N GLU A 16 -28.80 -2.43 -16.71
CA GLU A 16 -27.92 -2.73 -15.57
C GLU A 16 -27.76 -1.41 -14.82
N MET A 17 -28.67 -1.12 -13.89
CA MET A 17 -28.47 -0.06 -12.92
C MET A 17 -27.50 -0.62 -11.89
N PRO A 18 -26.23 -0.16 -11.84
CA PRO A 18 -25.40 -0.44 -10.68
C PRO A 18 -26.15 0.16 -9.48
N LEU A 19 -26.55 -0.71 -8.55
CA LEU A 19 -27.27 -0.32 -7.34
C LEU A 19 -26.27 0.33 -6.37
N ILE A 20 -25.87 1.56 -6.67
CA ILE A 20 -25.08 2.38 -5.76
C ILE A 20 -26.06 2.96 -4.74
N PHE A 21 -26.19 2.27 -3.61
CA PHE A 21 -27.00 2.73 -2.48
C PHE A 21 -26.24 3.83 -1.70
N ASN A 22 -26.99 4.65 -0.95
CA ASN A 22 -26.47 5.69 -0.02
C ASN A 22 -25.84 6.93 -0.66
N LEU A 23 -26.33 7.37 -1.83
CA LEU A 23 -26.06 8.72 -2.34
C LEU A 23 -26.87 9.76 -1.53
N HIS A 24 -26.22 10.81 -1.08
CA HIS A 24 -26.79 11.86 -0.23
C HIS A 24 -27.38 13.00 -1.05
N LEU A 25 -26.70 13.41 -2.11
CA LEU A 25 -27.09 14.52 -2.96
C LEU A 25 -27.93 14.07 -4.15
N PRO A 26 -28.97 14.84 -4.52
CA PRO A 26 -29.76 14.54 -5.71
C PRO A 26 -28.89 14.63 -6.96
N CYS A 27 -29.11 13.78 -7.97
CA CYS A 27 -28.36 13.84 -9.23
C CYS A 27 -26.84 13.54 -9.15
N ALA A 28 -26.34 12.96 -8.04
CA ALA A 28 -24.92 12.62 -7.89
C ALA A 28 -24.33 11.79 -9.04
N ILE A 29 -25.10 10.87 -9.63
CA ILE A 29 -24.69 10.08 -10.81
C ILE A 29 -24.38 10.99 -12.00
N LYS A 30 -25.24 11.97 -12.29
CA LYS A 30 -25.05 12.93 -13.40
C LYS A 30 -23.86 13.84 -13.14
N GLU A 31 -23.63 14.24 -11.90
CA GLU A 31 -22.43 14.98 -11.53
C GLU A 31 -21.16 14.17 -11.78
N TYR A 32 -21.20 12.87 -11.46
CA TYR A 32 -20.06 12.01 -11.70
C TYR A 32 -19.77 11.82 -13.19
N GLU A 33 -20.79 11.77 -14.05
CA GLU A 33 -20.61 11.81 -15.50
C GLU A 33 -19.87 13.08 -15.96
N ILE A 34 -20.16 14.23 -15.35
CA ILE A 34 -19.43 15.48 -15.60
C ILE A 34 -17.97 15.35 -15.14
N ILE A 35 -17.70 14.78 -13.96
CA ILE A 35 -16.34 14.50 -13.49
C ILE A 35 -15.58 13.63 -14.50
N ARG A 36 -16.20 12.57 -15.02
CA ARG A 36 -15.57 11.69 -16.04
C ARG A 36 -15.27 12.44 -17.34
N LEU A 37 -16.15 13.32 -17.79
CA LEU A 37 -15.90 14.19 -18.95
C LEU A 37 -14.74 15.15 -18.68
N ILE A 38 -14.63 15.70 -17.47
CA ILE A 38 -13.51 16.56 -17.08
C ILE A 38 -12.20 15.79 -17.12
N ARG A 39 -12.15 14.56 -16.58
CA ARG A 39 -10.96 13.69 -16.66
C ARG A 39 -10.49 13.51 -18.10
N GLN A 40 -11.40 13.25 -19.04
CA GLN A 40 -11.06 13.13 -20.46
C GLN A 40 -10.44 14.42 -21.04
N ILE A 41 -10.97 15.58 -20.67
CA ILE A 41 -10.41 16.88 -21.07
C ILE A 41 -9.01 17.08 -20.49
N ILE A 42 -8.79 16.73 -19.23
CA ILE A 42 -7.48 16.82 -18.57
C ILE A 42 -6.47 15.91 -19.26
N ILE A 43 -6.83 14.65 -19.54
CA ILE A 43 -5.95 13.69 -20.25
C ILE A 43 -5.55 14.23 -21.63
N GLN A 44 -6.48 14.79 -22.39
CA GLN A 44 -6.20 15.37 -23.72
C GLN A 44 -5.28 16.60 -23.68
N ARG A 45 -5.17 17.26 -22.53
CA ARG A 45 -4.33 18.45 -22.34
C ARG A 45 -3.06 18.16 -21.55
N ARG A 46 -2.85 16.92 -21.11
CA ARG A 46 -1.63 16.51 -20.43
C ARG A 46 -0.52 16.38 -21.47
N ASP A 47 -0.03 17.53 -21.95
CA ASP A 47 1.22 17.66 -22.68
C ASP A 47 2.36 17.66 -21.65
N ASP A 48 3.56 17.19 -22.01
CA ASP A 48 4.74 17.05 -21.13
C ASP A 48 5.21 18.35 -20.43
N ASN A 49 4.60 19.51 -20.73
CA ASN A 49 5.01 20.84 -20.26
C ASN A 49 3.97 21.57 -19.38
N ILE A 50 2.80 20.99 -19.09
CA ILE A 50 1.81 21.63 -18.21
C ILE A 50 1.99 21.15 -16.77
N ASN A 51 2.14 22.09 -15.83
CA ASN A 51 2.22 21.78 -14.40
C ASN A 51 0.87 21.27 -13.86
N GLU A 52 0.90 20.40 -12.86
CA GLU A 52 -0.29 19.78 -12.27
C GLU A 52 -1.24 20.79 -11.61
N GLU A 53 -0.69 21.88 -11.06
CA GLU A 53 -1.50 22.96 -10.48
C GLU A 53 -2.37 23.64 -11.55
N ASP A 54 -1.85 23.84 -12.77
CA ASP A 54 -2.61 24.40 -13.88
C ASP A 54 -3.72 23.46 -14.35
N LEU A 55 -3.43 22.15 -14.37
CA LEU A 55 -4.43 21.12 -14.65
C LEU A 55 -5.53 21.12 -13.58
N MET A 56 -5.18 21.29 -12.31
CA MET A 56 -6.14 21.35 -11.21
C MET A 56 -7.03 22.58 -11.29
N ASN A 57 -6.43 23.75 -11.55
CA ASN A 57 -7.19 24.98 -11.76
C ASN A 57 -8.15 24.87 -12.95
N LEU A 58 -7.72 24.23 -14.03
CA LEU A 58 -8.58 23.94 -15.18
C LEU A 58 -9.73 22.99 -14.79
N ALA A 59 -9.44 21.91 -14.07
CA ALA A 59 -10.43 20.92 -13.67
C ALA A 59 -11.51 21.52 -12.78
N ILE A 60 -11.12 22.31 -11.77
CA ILE A 60 -12.06 23.02 -10.87
C ILE A 60 -12.92 24.01 -11.66
N LYS A 61 -12.31 24.78 -12.58
CA LYS A 61 -13.07 25.71 -13.43
C LYS A 61 -14.10 24.97 -14.29
N GLN A 62 -13.73 23.84 -14.89
CA GLN A 62 -14.66 23.03 -15.67
C GLN A 62 -15.79 22.48 -14.79
N LEU A 63 -15.47 21.99 -13.59
CA LEU A 63 -16.44 21.45 -12.65
C LEU A 63 -17.46 22.53 -12.25
N ARG A 64 -17.01 23.71 -11.83
CA ARG A 64 -17.90 24.83 -11.49
C ARG A 64 -18.82 25.23 -12.65
N THR A 65 -18.31 25.24 -13.88
CA THR A 65 -19.06 25.70 -15.06
C THR A 65 -20.07 24.67 -15.56
N LYS A 66 -19.79 23.37 -15.37
CA LYS A 66 -20.58 22.28 -15.95
C LYS A 66 -21.42 21.51 -14.93
N SER A 67 -21.19 21.72 -13.63
CA SER A 67 -21.84 21.01 -12.55
C SER A 67 -23.36 21.01 -12.71
N ILE A 68 -23.98 19.85 -12.44
CA ILE A 68 -25.44 19.73 -12.40
C ILE A 68 -26.03 20.52 -11.23
N TYR A 69 -25.20 20.90 -10.26
CA TYR A 69 -25.57 21.67 -9.10
C TYR A 69 -25.49 23.19 -9.32
N ASP A 70 -25.07 23.68 -10.49
CA ASP A 70 -25.05 25.12 -10.79
C ASP A 70 -26.42 25.78 -10.49
N PRO A 71 -26.48 26.90 -9.74
CA PRO A 71 -25.39 27.71 -9.20
C PRO A 71 -24.88 27.34 -7.79
N ASN A 72 -25.37 26.25 -7.20
CA ASN A 72 -25.11 25.85 -5.82
C ASN A 72 -23.78 25.12 -5.60
N ILE A 73 -22.99 24.83 -6.65
CA ILE A 73 -21.72 24.11 -6.50
C ILE A 73 -20.73 24.84 -5.59
N ASP A 74 -20.70 26.18 -5.62
CA ASP A 74 -19.87 26.96 -4.71
C ASP A 74 -20.40 26.94 -3.27
N ILE A 75 -21.72 26.79 -3.07
CA ILE A 75 -22.30 26.57 -1.74
C ILE A 75 -21.84 25.22 -1.20
N ILE A 76 -21.88 24.17 -2.03
CA ILE A 76 -21.41 22.83 -1.67
C ILE A 76 -19.93 22.86 -1.28
N PHE A 77 -19.09 23.58 -2.02
CA PHE A 77 -17.65 23.66 -1.70
C PHE A 77 -17.38 24.47 -0.43
N ASN A 78 -18.13 25.53 -0.17
CA ASN A 78 -17.89 26.38 0.99
C ASN A 78 -18.50 25.84 2.30
N ASP A 79 -19.45 24.91 2.22
CA ASP A 79 -20.04 24.24 3.38
C ASP A 79 -19.39 22.88 3.61
N ASN A 80 -18.75 22.71 4.78
CA ASN A 80 -18.01 21.49 5.11
C ASN A 80 -18.87 20.22 5.10
N ASP A 81 -20.12 20.30 5.53
CA ASP A 81 -21.00 19.12 5.62
C ASP A 81 -21.58 18.77 4.25
N LEU A 82 -21.98 19.77 3.46
CA LEU A 82 -22.37 19.54 2.06
C LEU A 82 -21.20 19.01 1.23
N PHE A 83 -19.99 19.54 1.41
CA PHE A 83 -18.81 19.02 0.73
C PHE A 83 -18.53 17.57 1.11
N ARG A 84 -18.69 17.21 2.40
CA ARG A 84 -18.53 15.82 2.85
C ARG A 84 -19.50 14.87 2.16
N TYR A 85 -20.78 15.27 2.03
CA TYR A 85 -21.78 14.49 1.31
C TYR A 85 -21.46 14.39 -0.18
N TYR A 86 -21.14 15.52 -0.81
CA TYR A 86 -20.72 15.57 -2.21
C TYR A 86 -19.56 14.63 -2.47
N TYR A 87 -18.47 14.78 -1.70
CA TYR A 87 -17.25 14.02 -1.89
C TYR A 87 -17.47 12.52 -1.66
N ASN A 88 -18.24 12.16 -0.62
CA ASN A 88 -18.59 10.76 -0.36
C ASN A 88 -19.36 10.14 -1.53
N ASP A 89 -20.35 10.83 -2.08
CA ASP A 89 -21.14 10.34 -3.21
C ASP A 89 -20.26 10.13 -4.46
N GLN A 90 -19.37 11.08 -4.74
CA GLN A 90 -18.44 10.96 -5.87
C GLN A 90 -17.42 9.83 -5.66
N LEU A 91 -17.01 9.55 -4.42
CA LEU A 91 -16.14 8.43 -4.09
C LEU A 91 -16.84 7.07 -4.26
N LEU A 92 -18.11 6.95 -3.88
CA LEU A 92 -18.89 5.72 -4.10
C LEU A 92 -19.03 5.41 -5.60
N LEU A 93 -19.26 6.45 -6.41
CA LEU A 93 -19.33 6.32 -7.88
C LEU A 93 -17.98 5.98 -8.49
N ALA A 94 -16.89 6.51 -7.93
CA ALA A 94 -15.53 6.17 -8.30
C ALA A 94 -15.14 4.74 -7.94
N GLN A 95 -15.58 4.27 -6.77
CA GLN A 95 -15.43 2.90 -6.33
C GLN A 95 -16.13 1.92 -7.29
N ASP A 96 -17.36 2.23 -7.70
CA ASP A 96 -18.11 1.43 -8.67
C ASP A 96 -17.43 1.41 -10.06
N GLU A 97 -16.97 2.56 -10.56
CA GLU A 97 -16.21 2.65 -11.82
C GLU A 97 -14.94 1.78 -11.79
N ALA A 98 -14.22 1.81 -10.66
CA ALA A 98 -13.01 1.02 -10.45
C ALA A 98 -13.28 -0.48 -10.22
N LYS A 99 -14.55 -0.87 -10.04
CA LYS A 99 -15.00 -2.23 -9.69
C LYS A 99 -14.41 -2.76 -8.38
N ILE A 100 -14.34 -1.88 -7.38
CA ILE A 100 -13.81 -2.17 -6.06
C ILE A 100 -14.99 -2.41 -5.12
N TYR A 101 -15.34 -3.66 -4.86
CA TYR A 101 -16.58 -4.03 -4.19
C TYR A 101 -16.39 -4.60 -2.79
N GLN A 102 -15.17 -5.03 -2.44
CA GLN A 102 -14.93 -5.67 -1.15
C GLN A 102 -14.56 -4.67 -0.04
N LEU A 103 -14.05 -3.49 -0.39
CA LEU A 103 -13.78 -2.43 0.57
C LEU A 103 -15.06 -1.71 0.99
N SER A 104 -15.25 -1.51 2.30
CA SER A 104 -16.37 -0.71 2.77
C SER A 104 -16.21 0.78 2.41
N SER A 105 -17.35 1.47 2.29
CA SER A 105 -17.37 2.93 2.13
C SER A 105 -16.74 3.66 3.31
N LEU A 106 -16.81 3.08 4.52
CA LEU A 106 -16.19 3.64 5.72
C LEU A 106 -14.66 3.64 5.58
N PHE A 107 -14.08 2.55 5.07
CA PHE A 107 -12.64 2.45 4.84
C PHE A 107 -12.15 3.56 3.90
N ILE A 108 -12.80 3.72 2.75
CA ILE A 108 -12.45 4.73 1.75
C ILE A 108 -12.57 6.13 2.34
N LYS A 109 -13.64 6.39 3.10
CA LYS A 109 -13.85 7.65 3.80
C LYS A 109 -12.72 7.94 4.80
N CYS A 110 -12.36 6.97 5.64
CA CYS A 110 -11.26 7.11 6.59
C CYS A 110 -9.93 7.37 5.86
N LEU A 111 -9.65 6.65 4.78
CA LEU A 111 -8.41 6.83 4.02
C LEU A 111 -8.29 8.25 3.43
N LEU A 112 -9.36 8.78 2.84
CA LEU A 112 -9.31 10.01 2.05
C LEU A 112 -9.75 11.28 2.79
N MET A 113 -10.37 11.16 3.97
CA MET A 113 -10.93 12.31 4.70
C MET A 113 -10.36 12.52 6.10
N THR A 114 -9.53 11.61 6.62
CA THR A 114 -8.94 11.76 7.96
C THR A 114 -7.88 12.85 8.00
N ASN A 115 -7.17 13.10 6.89
CA ASN A 115 -6.24 14.21 6.81
C ASN A 115 -7.00 15.56 6.75
N GLN A 116 -6.97 16.30 7.87
CA GLN A 116 -7.70 17.55 8.03
C GLN A 116 -6.98 18.76 7.44
N THR A 117 -5.69 18.65 7.12
CA THR A 117 -4.92 19.77 6.53
C THR A 117 -5.21 19.97 5.04
N ARG A 118 -5.83 18.97 4.38
CA ARG A 118 -6.11 19.02 2.94
C ARG A 118 -7.20 20.02 2.61
N SER A 119 -6.91 20.88 1.64
CA SER A 119 -7.89 21.76 1.02
C SER A 119 -8.91 20.97 0.20
N ILE A 120 -9.99 21.64 -0.19
CA ILE A 120 -11.00 21.08 -1.10
C ILE A 120 -10.36 20.65 -2.43
N ASN A 121 -9.42 21.45 -2.94
CA ASN A 121 -8.72 21.14 -4.18
C ASN A 121 -7.89 19.87 -4.03
N ASP A 122 -7.16 19.71 -2.92
CA ASP A 122 -6.35 18.51 -2.69
C ASP A 122 -7.22 17.25 -2.59
N ARG A 123 -8.40 17.35 -1.97
CA ARG A 123 -9.36 16.24 -1.88
C ARG A 123 -9.93 15.90 -3.26
N LEU A 124 -10.32 16.91 -4.04
CA LEU A 124 -10.86 16.69 -5.39
C LEU A 124 -9.80 16.22 -6.40
N ARG A 125 -8.51 16.44 -6.13
CA ARG A 125 -7.41 16.07 -7.02
C ARG A 125 -7.43 14.58 -7.38
N HIS A 126 -7.65 13.70 -6.39
CA HIS A 126 -7.78 12.25 -6.63
C HIS A 126 -9.03 11.87 -7.43
N LEU A 127 -10.07 12.71 -7.44
CA LEU A 127 -11.26 12.48 -8.27
C LEU A 127 -11.11 13.06 -9.67
N LEU A 128 -10.32 14.11 -9.88
CA LEU A 128 -10.30 14.87 -11.13
C LEU A 128 -9.07 14.60 -12.00
N ILE A 129 -7.90 14.40 -11.40
CA ILE A 129 -6.61 14.29 -12.09
C ILE A 129 -5.98 12.92 -11.79
N ASP A 130 -5.81 12.59 -10.52
CA ASP A 130 -5.09 11.39 -10.08
C ASP A 130 -6.01 10.19 -9.84
N TYR A 131 -7.09 10.10 -10.63
CA TYR A 131 -8.12 9.08 -10.43
C TYR A 131 -7.62 7.65 -10.71
N ASN A 132 -6.67 7.48 -11.65
CA ASN A 132 -6.06 6.17 -11.89
C ASN A 132 -5.24 5.72 -10.68
N GLU A 133 -4.46 6.63 -10.08
CA GLU A 133 -3.67 6.31 -8.90
C GLU A 133 -4.56 6.03 -7.69
N LEU A 134 -5.65 6.79 -7.53
CA LEU A 134 -6.69 6.48 -6.54
C LEU A 134 -7.22 5.05 -6.71
N PHE A 135 -7.53 4.65 -7.94
CA PHE A 135 -8.03 3.29 -8.22
C PHE A 135 -6.99 2.22 -7.88
N GLU A 136 -5.71 2.45 -8.16
CA GLU A 136 -4.65 1.52 -7.77
C GLU A 136 -4.49 1.43 -6.25
N ILE A 137 -4.53 2.55 -5.54
CA ILE A 137 -4.47 2.58 -4.07
C ILE A 137 -5.62 1.78 -3.47
N LEU A 138 -6.85 2.04 -3.91
CA LEU A 138 -8.01 1.31 -3.42
C LEU A 138 -7.90 -0.19 -3.76
N ARG A 139 -7.38 -0.53 -4.95
CA ARG A 139 -7.18 -1.93 -5.34
C ARG A 139 -6.11 -2.63 -4.51
N LEU A 140 -5.05 -1.94 -4.10
CA LEU A 140 -4.03 -2.46 -3.17
C LEU A 140 -4.65 -2.88 -1.84
N PHE A 141 -5.51 -2.03 -1.27
CA PHE A 141 -6.24 -2.36 -0.05
C PHE A 141 -7.24 -3.50 -0.27
N GLU A 142 -7.98 -3.50 -1.38
CA GLU A 142 -8.94 -4.57 -1.71
C GLU A 142 -8.27 -5.94 -1.84
N ILE A 143 -7.09 -6.00 -2.46
CA ILE A 143 -6.31 -7.23 -2.57
C ILE A 143 -5.84 -7.71 -1.19
N SER A 144 -5.53 -6.76 -0.30
CA SER A 144 -4.95 -7.04 1.01
C SER A 144 -5.98 -7.49 2.06
N ILE A 145 -7.23 -7.03 1.98
CA ILE A 145 -8.31 -7.50 2.88
C ILE A 145 -8.66 -8.99 2.67
N LYS A 146 -8.14 -9.62 1.62
CA LYS A 146 -8.19 -11.09 1.47
C LYS A 146 -7.35 -11.83 2.53
N LEU A 147 -6.40 -11.14 3.16
CA LEU A 147 -5.54 -11.66 4.23
C LEU A 147 -5.78 -10.94 5.57
N ILE A 148 -6.28 -9.71 5.53
CA ILE A 148 -6.45 -8.82 6.68
C ILE A 148 -7.93 -8.57 6.94
N ASP A 149 -8.37 -8.54 8.20
CA ASP A 149 -9.71 -8.03 8.53
C ASP A 149 -9.72 -6.50 8.38
N GLU A 150 -10.66 -5.99 7.59
CA GLU A 150 -10.80 -4.54 7.37
C GLU A 150 -10.96 -3.77 8.70
N ASN A 151 -11.64 -4.36 9.68
CA ASN A 151 -11.82 -3.74 10.99
C ASN A 151 -10.50 -3.69 11.78
N ASP A 152 -9.64 -4.69 11.63
CA ASP A 152 -8.30 -4.68 12.25
C ASP A 152 -7.52 -3.49 11.67
N PHE A 153 -7.58 -3.26 10.36
CA PHE A 153 -6.91 -2.12 9.73
C PHE A 153 -7.47 -0.77 10.23
N ILE A 154 -8.78 -0.59 10.23
CA ILE A 154 -9.39 0.68 10.66
C ILE A 154 -9.04 0.98 12.14
N ASN A 155 -9.13 -0.03 13.01
CA ASN A 155 -8.95 0.16 14.45
C ASN A 155 -7.47 0.26 14.87
N GLU A 156 -6.59 -0.55 14.28
CA GLU A 156 -5.17 -0.58 14.64
C GLU A 156 -4.36 0.49 13.92
N ILE A 157 -4.75 0.87 12.70
CA ILE A 157 -3.98 1.79 11.85
C ILE A 157 -4.68 3.15 11.74
N PHE A 158 -5.84 3.27 11.10
CA PHE A 158 -6.43 4.59 10.82
C PHE A 158 -6.67 5.42 12.09
N ASN A 159 -7.18 4.80 13.15
CA ASN A 159 -7.48 5.51 14.40
C ASN A 159 -6.24 5.89 15.23
N GLN A 160 -5.08 5.30 14.94
CA GLN A 160 -3.88 5.43 15.80
C GLN A 160 -2.68 6.05 15.07
N GLN A 161 -2.69 6.06 13.74
CA GLN A 161 -1.53 6.49 12.95
C GLN A 161 -1.36 8.01 12.93
N LEU A 162 -2.41 8.81 13.13
CA LEU A 162 -2.31 10.28 13.12
C LEU A 162 -2.34 10.83 14.55
N ILE A 163 -1.29 11.56 14.93
CA ILE A 163 -1.21 12.34 16.17
C ILE A 163 -1.18 13.82 15.80
N ILE A 164 -2.09 14.59 16.38
CA ILE A 164 -2.12 16.05 16.23
C ILE A 164 -1.65 16.62 17.56
N LEU A 165 -0.58 17.42 17.53
CA LEU A 165 -0.06 18.13 18.69
C LEU A 165 -0.32 19.63 18.57
N ASP A 166 -0.64 20.25 19.71
CA ASP A 166 -0.72 21.71 19.84
C ASP A 166 0.66 22.28 20.27
N GLU A 167 0.90 23.57 19.99
CA GLU A 167 2.17 24.31 20.18
C GLU A 167 2.87 24.10 21.54
N SER A 168 2.11 23.77 22.59
CA SER A 168 2.63 23.61 23.97
C SER A 168 3.12 22.20 24.35
N ASP A 169 2.95 21.20 23.48
CA ASP A 169 3.12 19.78 23.82
C ASP A 169 4.24 19.04 23.07
N MET A 170 5.28 19.75 22.60
CA MET A 170 6.52 19.14 22.08
C MET A 170 7.27 18.36 23.20
N LYS A 171 6.73 17.21 23.55
CA LYS A 171 7.36 16.14 24.33
C LYS A 171 7.90 15.11 23.37
N ILE A 172 8.93 14.38 23.79
CA ILE A 172 9.41 13.19 23.08
C ILE A 172 8.24 12.22 22.94
N ILE A 173 7.68 12.09 21.73
CA ILE A 173 6.68 11.06 21.43
C ILE A 173 7.43 9.77 21.17
N LYS A 174 7.15 8.77 22.00
CA LYS A 174 7.62 7.41 21.79
C LYS A 174 6.57 6.63 21.03
N ASN A 175 6.99 5.97 19.95
CA ASN A 175 6.14 5.05 19.24
C ASN A 175 6.43 3.62 19.68
N GLU A 176 5.69 3.14 20.68
CA GLU A 176 5.78 1.75 21.13
C GLU A 176 5.04 0.77 20.20
N SER A 177 4.35 1.28 19.18
CA SER A 177 3.60 0.48 18.21
C SER A 177 4.50 -0.25 17.22
N LEU A 178 3.95 -1.29 16.59
CA LEU A 178 4.51 -1.95 15.41
C LEU A 178 4.25 -1.16 14.12
N PHE A 179 3.46 -0.10 14.17
CA PHE A 179 3.06 0.70 13.01
C PHE A 179 3.73 2.07 13.03
N TYR A 180 3.95 2.64 11.85
CA TYR A 180 4.37 4.02 11.64
C TYR A 180 3.31 4.99 12.16
N LYS A 181 3.77 6.10 12.73
CA LYS A 181 2.91 7.21 13.16
C LYS A 181 3.28 8.50 12.46
N LEU A 182 2.27 9.21 12.02
CA LEU A 182 2.32 10.53 11.44
C LEU A 182 1.97 11.55 12.52
N VAL A 183 2.88 12.47 12.79
CA VAL A 183 2.65 13.56 13.74
C VAL A 183 2.56 14.86 12.98
N LEU A 184 1.48 15.61 13.19
CA LEU A 184 1.31 16.96 12.66
C LEU A 184 1.76 17.97 13.71
N THR A 185 2.79 18.77 13.39
CA THR A 185 3.32 19.87 14.22
C THR A 185 3.48 21.12 13.37
N ASP A 186 2.87 22.25 13.77
CA ASP A 186 3.10 23.58 13.17
C ASP A 186 3.25 23.57 11.64
N GLU A 187 2.27 22.97 10.96
CA GLU A 187 2.15 22.82 9.49
C GLU A 187 3.02 21.75 8.81
N HIS A 188 3.89 21.06 9.54
CA HIS A 188 4.75 20.01 9.00
C HIS A 188 4.37 18.64 9.53
N PHE A 189 4.53 17.63 8.68
CA PHE A 189 4.39 16.24 9.07
C PHE A 189 5.73 15.66 9.49
N CYS A 190 5.74 14.95 10.62
CA CYS A 190 6.87 14.18 11.10
C CYS A 190 6.49 12.70 11.09
N LEU A 191 7.39 11.84 10.60
CA LEU A 191 7.19 10.40 10.59
C LEU A 191 7.94 9.75 11.74
N ILE A 192 7.25 8.99 12.57
CA ILE A 192 7.87 8.15 13.60
C ILE A 192 7.81 6.69 13.14
N PRO A 193 8.96 6.07 12.84
CA PRO A 193 9.04 4.64 12.61
C PRO A 193 8.50 3.78 13.77
N PRO A 194 8.18 2.49 13.52
CA PRO A 194 7.85 1.55 14.58
C PRO A 194 8.98 1.45 15.62
N LYS A 195 8.62 1.38 16.91
CA LYS A 195 9.57 1.20 18.02
C LYS A 195 10.67 2.28 18.10
N SER A 196 10.42 3.48 17.59
CA SER A 196 11.35 4.61 17.65
C SER A 196 10.75 5.83 18.36
N GLU A 197 11.52 6.90 18.48
CA GLU A 197 11.12 8.16 19.10
C GLU A 197 11.39 9.34 18.15
N ILE A 198 10.65 10.44 18.32
CA ILE A 198 10.85 11.66 17.53
C ILE A 198 12.27 12.20 17.76
N SER A 199 13.01 12.40 16.67
CA SER A 199 14.08 13.40 16.61
C SER A 199 13.69 14.51 15.62
N ASN A 200 14.18 15.74 15.82
CA ASN A 200 13.89 16.89 14.94
C ASN A 200 14.35 16.71 13.47
N GLU A 201 15.01 15.60 13.13
CA GLU A 201 15.44 15.25 11.78
C GLU A 201 14.36 14.46 10.98
N HIS A 202 13.19 14.20 11.57
CA HIS A 202 12.16 13.30 11.00
C HIS A 202 11.09 14.00 10.16
N ILE A 203 11.38 15.17 9.56
CA ILE A 203 10.42 15.84 8.67
C ILE A 203 10.08 14.88 7.53
N PHE A 204 8.80 14.55 7.41
CA PHE A 204 8.31 13.62 6.43
C PHE A 204 8.05 14.35 5.11
N GLN A 205 8.87 14.04 4.11
CA GLN A 205 8.73 14.56 2.76
C GLN A 205 7.86 13.60 1.96
N CYS A 206 6.69 14.07 1.51
CA CYS A 206 5.73 13.31 0.73
C CYS A 206 5.20 14.20 -0.39
N GLU A 207 5.16 13.68 -1.61
CA GLU A 207 4.60 14.40 -2.77
C GLU A 207 3.07 14.30 -2.82
N GLY A 208 2.52 13.15 -2.39
CA GLY A 208 1.10 12.87 -2.31
C GLY A 208 0.46 13.26 -0.96
N ASP A 209 -0.53 12.47 -0.53
CA ASP A 209 -1.13 12.62 0.81
C ASP A 209 -0.31 11.84 1.85
N PRO A 210 0.27 12.52 2.86
CA PRO A 210 1.03 11.86 3.91
C PRO A 210 0.26 10.75 4.64
N PHE A 211 -1.06 10.94 4.86
CA PHE A 211 -1.87 9.94 5.53
C PHE A 211 -2.04 8.67 4.67
N ILE A 212 -2.15 8.82 3.35
CA ILE A 212 -2.25 7.69 2.42
C ILE A 212 -0.90 6.96 2.34
N GLU A 213 0.20 7.69 2.23
CA GLU A 213 1.55 7.08 2.19
C GLU A 213 1.81 6.24 3.44
N ILE A 214 1.54 6.80 4.63
CA ILE A 214 1.69 6.08 5.89
C ILE A 214 0.71 4.90 6.00
N SER A 215 -0.49 5.02 5.45
CA SER A 215 -1.43 3.89 5.38
C SER A 215 -0.88 2.75 4.51
N LEU A 216 -0.21 3.07 3.39
CA LEU A 216 0.43 2.07 2.53
C LEU A 216 1.66 1.44 3.20
N MET A 217 2.44 2.21 3.95
CA MET A 217 3.55 1.68 4.75
C MET A 217 3.04 0.75 5.85
N ASN A 218 1.98 1.15 6.56
CA ASN A 218 1.35 0.36 7.61
C ASN A 218 0.61 -0.87 7.08
N LEU A 219 0.14 -0.84 5.82
CA LEU A 219 -0.36 -2.02 5.13
C LEU A 219 0.70 -3.10 5.03
N ILE A 220 1.93 -2.74 4.68
CA ILE A 220 3.05 -3.68 4.64
C ILE A 220 3.33 -4.23 6.04
N GLU A 221 3.41 -3.36 7.06
CA GLU A 221 3.63 -3.78 8.45
C GLU A 221 2.57 -4.78 8.94
N LEU A 222 1.30 -4.54 8.60
CA LEU A 222 0.21 -5.43 8.99
C LEU A 222 0.23 -6.75 8.22
N LEU A 223 0.46 -6.72 6.90
CA LEU A 223 0.56 -7.92 6.07
C LEU A 223 1.62 -8.88 6.62
N VAL A 224 2.79 -8.36 7.00
CA VAL A 224 3.91 -9.16 7.52
C VAL A 224 3.90 -9.36 9.02
N SER A 225 2.84 -8.91 9.70
CA SER A 225 2.73 -9.06 11.14
C SER A 225 2.57 -10.53 11.55
N PRO A 226 3.09 -10.94 12.73
CA PRO A 226 2.91 -12.31 13.20
C PRO A 226 1.44 -12.74 13.32
N SER A 227 0.56 -11.81 13.72
CA SER A 227 -0.88 -12.08 13.87
C SER A 227 -1.53 -12.45 12.54
N ILE A 228 -1.22 -11.74 11.45
CA ILE A 228 -1.74 -12.04 10.12
C ILE A 228 -1.10 -13.32 9.57
N ILE A 229 0.23 -13.43 9.61
CA ILE A 229 0.96 -14.62 9.12
C ILE A 229 0.42 -15.91 9.76
N ASP A 230 0.11 -15.87 11.05
CA ASP A 230 -0.37 -17.05 11.78
C ASP A 230 -1.76 -17.51 11.37
N ARG A 231 -2.64 -16.58 10.96
CA ARG A 231 -4.02 -16.85 10.51
C ARG A 231 -4.10 -17.39 9.08
N ILE A 232 -3.02 -17.30 8.30
CA ILE A 232 -3.03 -17.70 6.90
C ILE A 232 -2.86 -19.22 6.79
N ASP A 233 -3.70 -19.85 5.96
CA ASP A 233 -3.69 -21.30 5.73
C ASP A 233 -3.21 -21.69 4.33
N ASN A 234 -2.94 -20.70 3.45
CA ASN A 234 -2.53 -20.95 2.07
C ASN A 234 -1.33 -20.08 1.67
N ILE A 235 -0.20 -20.72 1.39
CA ILE A 235 1.04 -20.06 0.96
C ILE A 235 0.96 -19.47 -0.46
N GLU A 236 0.15 -20.04 -1.35
CA GLU A 236 -0.04 -19.51 -2.71
C GLU A 236 -0.86 -18.22 -2.68
N GLN A 237 -1.90 -18.17 -1.85
CA GLN A 237 -2.67 -16.96 -1.60
C GLN A 237 -1.77 -15.85 -1.05
N LEU A 238 -0.94 -16.18 -0.04
CA LEU A 238 0.05 -15.28 0.53
C LEU A 238 1.01 -14.73 -0.53
N THR A 239 1.61 -15.63 -1.33
CA THR A 239 2.57 -15.26 -2.38
C THR A 239 1.94 -14.34 -3.42
N THR A 240 0.71 -14.66 -3.83
CA THR A 240 -0.04 -13.90 -4.84
C THR A 240 -0.38 -12.51 -4.33
N THR A 241 -0.97 -12.41 -3.13
CA THR A 241 -1.31 -11.13 -2.52
C THR A 241 -0.07 -10.25 -2.34
N TYR A 242 1.01 -10.78 -1.76
CA TYR A 242 2.25 -10.01 -1.57
C TYR A 242 2.84 -9.53 -2.90
N SER A 243 2.85 -10.39 -3.93
CA SER A 243 3.39 -10.01 -5.25
C SER A 243 2.55 -8.91 -5.91
N LEU A 244 1.22 -9.01 -5.84
CA LEU A 244 0.32 -8.00 -6.39
C LEU A 244 0.44 -6.67 -5.65
N VAL A 245 0.53 -6.70 -4.31
CA VAL A 245 0.73 -5.50 -3.50
C VAL A 245 2.07 -4.83 -3.83
N ALA A 246 3.15 -5.60 -3.85
CA ALA A 246 4.47 -5.07 -4.18
C ALA A 246 4.52 -4.48 -5.60
N GLN A 247 3.85 -5.10 -6.57
CA GLN A 247 3.79 -4.58 -7.94
C GLN A 247 2.95 -3.31 -8.03
N GLY A 248 1.80 -3.26 -7.36
CA GLY A 248 0.93 -2.08 -7.41
C GLY A 248 1.57 -0.87 -6.73
N ILE A 249 2.27 -1.07 -5.59
CA ILE A 249 3.00 0.01 -4.91
C ILE A 249 4.09 0.61 -5.82
N LEU A 250 4.82 -0.21 -6.58
CA LEU A 250 5.83 0.27 -7.54
C LEU A 250 5.24 1.07 -8.70
N GLY A 251 3.95 0.92 -8.97
CA GLY A 251 3.26 1.65 -10.02
C GLY A 251 2.72 3.01 -9.58
N LEU A 252 2.80 3.34 -8.27
CA LEU A 252 2.38 4.64 -7.75
C LEU A 252 3.43 5.70 -8.11
N THR A 253 2.97 6.89 -8.48
CA THR A 253 3.83 7.99 -8.93
C THR A 253 4.08 9.01 -7.84
N HIS A 254 3.09 9.29 -6.99
CA HIS A 254 3.16 10.34 -5.97
C HIS A 254 3.47 9.83 -4.55
N TYR A 255 3.66 8.51 -4.38
CA TYR A 255 3.80 7.86 -3.07
C TYR A 255 5.09 7.06 -2.97
N SER A 256 5.94 7.40 -2.00
CA SER A 256 7.20 6.70 -1.75
C SER A 256 7.08 5.75 -0.54
N VAL A 257 6.70 4.50 -0.80
CA VAL A 257 6.57 3.49 0.27
C VAL A 257 7.93 2.89 0.62
N ASN A 258 8.64 3.54 1.54
CA ASN A 258 10.05 3.22 1.85
C ASN A 258 10.26 1.80 2.42
N ASN A 259 9.28 1.22 3.11
CA ASN A 259 9.38 -0.14 3.65
C ASN A 259 9.01 -1.25 2.64
N LEU A 260 8.92 -0.96 1.34
CA LEU A 260 8.61 -1.96 0.31
C LEU A 260 9.63 -3.12 0.26
N GLU A 261 10.90 -2.85 0.54
CA GLU A 261 11.95 -3.89 0.56
C GLU A 261 11.73 -4.94 1.64
N LYS A 262 11.01 -4.57 2.71
CA LYS A 262 10.54 -5.51 3.74
C LYS A 262 9.62 -6.56 3.11
N LEU A 263 8.57 -6.13 2.41
CA LEU A 263 7.64 -7.04 1.72
C LEU A 263 8.36 -7.91 0.67
N ARG A 264 9.28 -7.32 -0.10
CA ARG A 264 10.10 -8.05 -1.08
C ARG A 264 10.97 -9.12 -0.44
N SER A 265 11.50 -8.88 0.76
CA SER A 265 12.26 -9.87 1.53
C SER A 265 11.37 -11.05 1.94
N PHE A 266 10.14 -10.80 2.40
CA PHE A 266 9.17 -11.86 2.66
C PHE A 266 8.82 -12.67 1.41
N ILE A 267 8.61 -12.02 0.26
CA ILE A 267 8.37 -12.71 -1.02
C ILE A 267 9.56 -13.61 -1.39
N SER A 268 10.79 -13.11 -1.25
CA SER A 268 12.00 -13.88 -1.52
C SER A 268 12.14 -15.10 -0.59
N LEU A 269 11.80 -14.95 0.69
CA LEU A 269 11.77 -16.06 1.65
C LEU A 269 10.73 -17.11 1.25
N ILE A 270 9.51 -16.70 0.92
CA ILE A 270 8.45 -17.62 0.49
C ILE A 270 8.86 -18.37 -0.78
N ARG A 271 9.44 -17.67 -1.77
CA ARG A 271 9.97 -18.29 -3.00
C ARG A 271 11.08 -19.29 -2.71
N CYS A 272 11.99 -18.96 -1.80
CA CYS A 272 13.04 -19.87 -1.37
C CYS A 272 12.45 -21.16 -0.76
N ILE A 273 11.53 -21.02 0.20
CA ILE A 273 10.92 -22.15 0.89
C ILE A 273 10.10 -23.02 -0.06
N THR A 274 9.25 -22.41 -0.90
CA THR A 274 8.42 -23.14 -1.87
C THR A 274 9.24 -23.82 -2.98
N THR A 275 10.46 -23.36 -3.24
CA THR A 275 11.39 -24.04 -4.16
C THR A 275 11.99 -25.30 -3.54
N LEU A 276 12.18 -25.33 -2.22
CA LEU A 276 12.91 -26.39 -1.51
C LEU A 276 12.00 -27.41 -0.81
N ILE A 277 10.81 -26.97 -0.38
CA ILE A 277 9.84 -27.72 0.41
C ILE A 277 8.54 -27.86 -0.39
N SER A 278 7.90 -29.03 -0.32
CA SER A 278 6.58 -29.24 -0.92
C SER A 278 5.54 -28.23 -0.41
N THR A 279 4.64 -27.77 -1.28
CA THR A 279 3.59 -26.78 -0.95
C THR A 279 2.85 -27.07 0.36
N ASN A 280 2.51 -28.35 0.62
CA ASN A 280 1.77 -28.76 1.82
C ASN A 280 2.51 -28.48 3.15
N LYS A 281 3.84 -28.43 3.15
CA LYS A 281 4.68 -28.14 4.33
C LYS A 281 5.32 -26.75 4.27
N ALA A 282 5.32 -26.11 3.10
CA ALA A 282 6.02 -24.85 2.88
C ALA A 282 5.49 -23.73 3.79
N LEU A 283 4.18 -23.71 4.05
CA LEU A 283 3.57 -22.75 4.97
C LEU A 283 4.04 -22.94 6.41
N ASP A 284 4.11 -24.17 6.90
CA ASP A 284 4.58 -24.47 8.26
C ASP A 284 6.05 -24.08 8.42
N VAL A 285 6.88 -24.37 7.42
CA VAL A 285 8.29 -23.98 7.39
C VAL A 285 8.43 -22.45 7.37
N PHE A 286 7.59 -21.76 6.61
CA PHE A 286 7.54 -20.30 6.59
C PHE A 286 7.15 -19.72 7.96
N LYS A 287 6.07 -20.21 8.57
CA LYS A 287 5.66 -19.82 9.93
C LYS A 287 6.76 -20.10 10.96
N GLN A 288 7.46 -21.24 10.86
CA GLN A 288 8.60 -21.57 11.70
C GLN A 288 9.76 -20.58 11.52
N ALA A 289 10.08 -20.19 10.28
CA ALA A 289 11.12 -19.21 9.99
C ALA A 289 10.77 -17.83 10.58
N CYS A 290 9.51 -17.40 10.47
CA CYS A 290 9.03 -16.16 11.07
C CYS A 290 9.08 -16.20 12.61
N ARG A 291 8.58 -17.27 13.24
CA ARG A 291 8.48 -17.38 14.71
C ARG A 291 9.82 -17.68 15.39
N TYR A 292 10.52 -18.73 14.95
CA TYR A 292 11.74 -19.22 15.60
C TYR A 292 13.00 -18.54 15.05
N GLY A 293 12.99 -18.19 13.77
CA GLY A 293 14.07 -17.42 13.16
C GLY A 293 14.03 -15.93 13.51
N SER A 294 12.95 -15.46 14.16
CA SER A 294 12.69 -14.04 14.43
C SER A 294 12.83 -13.18 13.17
N PHE A 295 12.38 -13.71 12.02
CA PHE A 295 12.45 -12.99 10.76
C PHE A 295 11.44 -11.84 10.74
N ASP A 296 11.95 -10.62 10.81
CA ASP A 296 11.18 -9.38 10.67
C ASP A 296 11.59 -8.57 9.43
N ALA A 297 12.57 -9.06 8.65
CA ALA A 297 13.15 -8.39 7.50
C ALA A 297 13.72 -6.98 7.79
N THR A 298 13.92 -6.62 9.06
CA THR A 298 14.59 -5.40 9.50
C THR A 298 15.91 -5.75 10.15
N PHE A 299 16.83 -6.26 9.32
CA PHE A 299 18.16 -6.66 9.76
C PHE A 299 19.00 -5.44 10.14
N ARG A 300 19.66 -5.48 11.31
CA ARG A 300 20.53 -4.38 11.76
C ARG A 300 21.91 -4.45 11.12
N THR A 301 22.39 -5.67 10.86
CA THR A 301 23.72 -5.89 10.31
C THR A 301 23.72 -7.00 9.26
N CYS A 302 24.73 -6.99 8.39
CA CYS A 302 24.99 -8.08 7.46
C CYS A 302 25.19 -9.44 8.16
N ASP A 303 25.70 -9.44 9.40
CA ASP A 303 25.90 -10.66 10.19
C ASP A 303 24.56 -11.24 10.69
N ASP A 304 23.57 -10.40 10.98
CA ASP A 304 22.21 -10.84 11.33
C ASP A 304 21.55 -11.59 10.17
N ILE A 305 21.76 -11.10 8.94
CA ILE A 305 21.32 -11.79 7.71
C ILE A 305 21.98 -13.17 7.63
N HIS A 306 23.30 -13.24 7.78
CA HIS A 306 24.05 -14.49 7.69
C HIS A 306 23.63 -15.52 8.76
N LYS A 307 23.42 -15.06 10.00
CA LYS A 307 22.89 -15.87 11.11
C LYS A 307 21.49 -16.38 10.81
N PHE A 308 20.62 -15.54 10.26
CA PHE A 308 19.28 -15.95 9.86
C PHE A 308 19.32 -17.04 8.79
N ILE A 309 20.15 -16.89 7.75
CA ILE A 309 20.31 -17.88 6.68
C ILE A 309 20.82 -19.22 7.24
N SER A 310 21.76 -19.19 8.16
CA SER A 310 22.27 -20.38 8.85
C SER A 310 21.17 -21.09 9.67
N LEU A 311 20.33 -20.32 10.37
CA LEU A 311 19.17 -20.85 11.08
C LEU A 311 18.13 -21.44 10.12
N LEU A 312 17.85 -20.75 9.02
CA LEU A 312 16.93 -21.21 7.98
C LEU A 312 17.41 -22.51 7.34
N GLN A 313 18.71 -22.66 7.10
CA GLN A 313 19.30 -23.93 6.63
C GLN A 313 18.97 -25.07 7.59
N ARG A 314 19.12 -24.86 8.90
CA ARG A 314 18.78 -25.86 9.91
C ARG A 314 17.29 -26.20 9.88
N ILE A 315 16.41 -25.20 9.79
CA ILE A 315 14.95 -25.39 9.72
C ILE A 315 14.58 -26.20 8.47
N ILE A 316 15.14 -25.87 7.31
CA ILE A 316 14.89 -26.59 6.05
C ILE A 316 15.37 -28.04 6.17
N SER A 317 16.59 -28.26 6.65
CA SER A 317 17.15 -29.61 6.81
C SER A 317 16.31 -30.49 7.75
N THR A 318 15.77 -29.92 8.84
CA THR A 318 14.87 -30.67 9.75
C THR A 318 13.51 -31.01 9.15
N ASN A 319 13.09 -30.31 8.10
CA ASN A 319 11.82 -30.54 7.42
C ASN A 319 11.95 -31.42 6.16
N GLU A 320 13.11 -32.06 5.97
CA GLU A 320 13.41 -33.02 4.89
C GLU A 320 13.12 -32.45 3.49
N PRO A 321 14.02 -31.63 2.92
CA PRO A 321 13.80 -31.02 1.62
C PRO A 321 13.70 -32.10 0.53
N ASN A 322 12.88 -31.83 -0.50
CA ASN A 322 12.67 -32.76 -1.62
C ASN A 322 13.87 -32.83 -2.59
N ILE A 323 14.94 -32.09 -2.30
CA ILE A 323 16.03 -31.79 -3.23
C ILE A 323 17.37 -32.02 -2.53
N ASN A 324 18.42 -32.30 -3.31
CA ASN A 324 19.77 -32.48 -2.81
C ASN A 324 20.31 -31.23 -2.05
N GLU A 325 21.27 -31.49 -1.17
CA GLU A 325 21.89 -30.48 -0.30
C GLU A 325 22.59 -29.35 -1.09
N ILE A 326 23.15 -29.67 -2.26
CA ILE A 326 23.80 -28.68 -3.15
C ILE A 326 22.80 -27.63 -3.63
N VAL A 327 21.59 -28.04 -4.03
CA VAL A 327 20.56 -27.09 -4.48
C VAL A 327 20.00 -26.30 -3.31
N VAL A 328 19.87 -26.90 -2.12
CA VAL A 328 19.50 -26.20 -0.89
C VAL A 328 20.51 -25.07 -0.61
N GLN A 329 21.80 -25.40 -0.56
CA GLN A 329 22.86 -24.42 -0.31
C GLN A 329 22.86 -23.31 -1.37
N ARG A 330 22.75 -23.67 -2.66
CA ARG A 330 22.68 -22.70 -3.75
C ARG A 330 21.49 -21.75 -3.62
N THR A 331 20.32 -22.26 -3.24
CA THR A 331 19.10 -21.46 -3.13
C THR A 331 19.16 -20.50 -1.94
N LEU A 332 19.76 -20.96 -0.83
CA LEU A 332 20.01 -20.12 0.34
C LEU A 332 21.02 -19.00 0.07
N LEU A 333 22.09 -19.27 -0.69
CA LEU A 333 23.05 -18.23 -1.09
C LEU A 333 22.41 -17.14 -1.97
N LYS A 334 21.49 -17.52 -2.85
CA LYS A 334 20.71 -16.55 -3.63
C LYS A 334 19.80 -15.70 -2.75
N LEU A 335 19.15 -16.32 -1.76
CA LEU A 335 18.30 -15.61 -0.80
C LEU A 335 19.11 -14.63 0.03
N GLU A 336 20.26 -15.04 0.56
CA GLU A 336 21.18 -14.19 1.31
C GLU A 336 21.61 -12.97 0.49
N SER A 337 21.96 -13.18 -0.79
CA SER A 337 22.30 -12.08 -1.70
C SER A 337 21.13 -11.11 -1.95
N GLU A 338 19.89 -11.58 -2.01
CA GLU A 338 18.73 -10.69 -2.16
C GLU A 338 18.44 -9.91 -0.87
N PHE A 339 18.63 -10.52 0.33
CA PHE A 339 18.53 -9.79 1.60
C PHE A 339 19.62 -8.71 1.74
N LEU A 340 20.86 -9.00 1.36
CA LEU A 340 21.94 -8.01 1.39
C LEU A 340 21.66 -6.85 0.42
N LYS A 341 21.13 -7.15 -0.77
CA LYS A 341 20.71 -6.13 -1.74
C LYS A 341 19.62 -5.22 -1.16
N ASN A 342 18.61 -5.82 -0.52
CA ASN A 342 17.52 -5.07 0.08
C ASN A 342 17.99 -4.24 1.30
N TRP A 343 18.90 -4.78 2.11
CA TRP A 343 19.47 -4.08 3.26
C TRP A 343 20.33 -2.86 2.86
N LEU A 344 21.08 -2.97 1.75
CA LEU A 344 21.93 -1.89 1.23
C LEU A 344 21.11 -0.64 0.84
N VAL A 345 19.84 -0.78 0.47
CA VAL A 345 18.98 0.36 0.11
C VAL A 345 18.87 1.36 1.26
N ASP A 346 18.80 0.86 2.49
CA ASP A 346 18.68 1.68 3.70
C ASP A 346 20.04 2.02 4.35
N HIS A 347 21.13 1.38 3.89
CA HIS A 347 22.48 1.46 4.49
C HIS A 347 23.56 1.70 3.43
N THR A 348 23.30 2.63 2.50
CA THR A 348 24.18 2.89 1.34
C THR A 348 25.63 3.18 1.75
N ASP A 349 25.83 3.84 2.90
CA ASP A 349 27.14 4.21 3.43
C ASP A 349 27.90 3.04 4.07
N GLU A 350 27.25 1.90 4.30
CA GLU A 350 27.81 0.72 4.98
C GLU A 350 28.17 -0.42 4.00
N TYR A 351 28.30 -0.13 2.70
CA TYR A 351 28.57 -1.14 1.66
C TYR A 351 29.85 -1.96 1.89
N LEU A 352 30.83 -1.44 2.64
CA LEU A 352 32.08 -2.13 2.98
C LEU A 352 31.85 -3.41 3.81
N ASP A 353 30.79 -3.43 4.62
CA ASP A 353 30.43 -4.61 5.42
C ASP A 353 29.95 -5.76 4.53
N ILE A 354 29.21 -5.42 3.47
CA ILE A 354 28.78 -6.39 2.45
C ILE A 354 29.98 -6.94 1.69
N ILE A 355 30.93 -6.09 1.28
CA ILE A 355 32.16 -6.53 0.59
C ILE A 355 32.98 -7.47 1.49
N THR A 356 33.07 -7.15 2.78
CA THR A 356 33.76 -7.97 3.78
C THR A 356 33.08 -9.33 3.94
N LEU A 357 31.74 -9.39 3.94
CA LEU A 357 31.00 -10.64 4.01
C LEU A 357 31.17 -11.48 2.73
N ILE A 358 31.09 -10.86 1.55
CA ILE A 358 31.23 -11.53 0.25
C ILE A 358 32.64 -12.12 0.06
N SER A 359 33.66 -11.42 0.56
CA SER A 359 35.07 -11.82 0.42
C SER A 359 35.50 -12.95 1.36
N LYS A 360 34.67 -13.37 2.32
CA LYS A 360 34.94 -14.55 3.16
C LYS A 360 34.97 -15.80 2.28
N SER A 361 36.12 -16.48 2.27
CA SER A 361 36.41 -17.67 1.45
C SER A 361 35.40 -18.81 1.61
N ASN A 362 34.69 -18.87 2.74
CA ASN A 362 33.81 -19.98 3.08
C ASN A 362 32.36 -19.76 2.64
N ASN A 363 31.98 -18.56 2.20
CA ASN A 363 30.57 -18.22 1.96
C ASN A 363 30.12 -18.35 0.50
N ASN A 364 31.01 -18.46 -0.50
CA ASN A 364 30.66 -18.54 -1.94
C ASN A 364 29.64 -17.49 -2.45
N LEU A 365 29.33 -16.44 -1.66
CA LEU A 365 28.32 -15.42 -1.93
C LEU A 365 28.64 -14.64 -3.21
N TRP A 366 29.94 -14.46 -3.49
CA TRP A 366 30.45 -13.79 -4.69
C TRP A 366 29.82 -14.27 -6.01
N GLN A 367 29.35 -15.53 -6.07
CA GLN A 367 28.71 -16.10 -7.26
C GLN A 367 27.35 -15.46 -7.59
N TYR A 368 26.69 -14.83 -6.62
CA TYR A 368 25.35 -14.27 -6.75
C TYR A 368 25.28 -12.76 -6.49
N SER A 369 26.38 -12.15 -6.04
CA SER A 369 26.44 -10.74 -5.64
C SER A 369 26.53 -9.72 -6.78
N ALA A 370 26.52 -10.15 -8.05
CA ALA A 370 26.64 -9.24 -9.20
C ALA A 370 25.60 -8.10 -9.17
N LYS A 371 24.38 -8.39 -8.72
CA LYS A 371 23.32 -7.39 -8.55
C LYS A 371 23.54 -6.42 -7.40
N ILE A 372 24.34 -6.77 -6.40
CA ILE A 372 24.64 -5.87 -5.28
C ILE A 372 25.60 -4.79 -5.76
N PHE A 373 26.60 -5.16 -6.56
CA PHE A 373 27.58 -4.23 -7.10
C PHE A 373 26.99 -3.18 -8.05
N THR A 374 25.78 -3.36 -8.59
CA THR A 374 25.10 -2.32 -9.37
C THR A 374 24.50 -1.20 -8.50
N TYR A 375 24.51 -1.36 -7.17
CA TYR A 375 24.05 -0.36 -6.19
C TYR A 375 25.21 0.31 -5.45
N ILE A 376 26.46 -0.06 -5.76
CA ILE A 376 27.67 0.51 -5.17
C ILE A 376 28.34 1.34 -6.27
N ASP A 377 28.24 2.66 -6.19
CA ASP A 377 28.88 3.61 -7.12
C ASP A 377 30.35 3.88 -6.74
#